data_AF-A0A7Y5HCR9-F1
#
_entry.id   AF-A0A7Y5HCR9-F1
#
_cell.length_a   1.000
_cell.length_b   1.000
_cell.length_c   1.000
_cell.angle_alpha   90.00
_cell.angle_beta   90.00
_cell.angle_gamma   90.00
#
_symmetry.space_group_name_H-M   'P 1'
#
loop_
_entity.id
_entity.type
_entity.pdbx_description
1 polymer ?
#
loop_
_entity_poly.entity_id
_entity_poly.type
_entity_poly.pdbx_seq_one_letter_code
_entity_poly.pdbx_strand_id
1 'polypeptide(L)'
;MTRTLSVLMLLFTLPAAAQSPAAKKTLDRFEQLRPSDADLAMYRLDWAEDLAEATRRAAKEKRPVLLIVIHAKYGDMITGHC
;
A
#
# COMPACT_ATOMS: atom_id res chain seq x y z
N MET A 1 -17.55 1.73 42.30
CA MET A 1 -17.00 2.68 41.30
C MET A 1 -15.46 2.62 41.17
N THR A 2 -14.79 1.63 41.75
CA THR A 2 -13.32 1.50 41.71
C THR A 2 -12.80 0.57 40.61
N ARG A 3 -13.62 -0.37 40.11
CA ARG A 3 -13.22 -1.31 39.04
C ARG A 3 -13.17 -0.69 37.64
N THR A 4 -13.97 0.33 37.36
CA THR A 4 -13.99 1.03 36.07
C THR A 4 -12.78 1.95 35.87
N LEU A 5 -12.19 2.46 36.96
CA LEU A 5 -11.00 3.31 36.89
C LEU A 5 -9.73 2.53 36.48
N SER A 6 -9.62 1.27 36.92
CA SER A 6 -8.45 0.41 36.63
C SER A 6 -8.36 -0.02 35.16
N VAL A 7 -9.50 -0.17 34.47
CA VAL A 7 -9.51 -0.54 33.03
C VAL A 7 -9.09 0.65 32.17
N LEU A 8 -9.42 1.89 32.56
CA LEU A 8 -9.06 3.10 31.81
C LEU A 8 -7.55 3.40 31.88
N MET A 9 -6.87 3.06 32.98
CA MET A 9 -5.41 3.22 33.09
C MET A 9 -4.62 2.19 32.26
N LEU A 10 -5.16 0.99 32.02
CA LEU A 10 -4.47 -0.03 31.20
C LEU A 10 -4.43 0.32 29.70
N LEU A 11 -5.34 1.19 29.22
CA LEU A 11 -5.35 1.63 27.82
C LEU A 11 -4.25 2.65 27.50
N PHE A 12 -3.68 3.32 28.52
CA PHE A 12 -2.59 4.29 28.33
C PHE A 12 -1.20 3.66 28.31
N THR A 13 -1.08 2.37 28.64
CA THR A 13 0.17 1.61 28.59
C THR A 13 0.29 0.77 27.32
N LEU A 14 -0.33 1.20 26.22
CA LEU A 14 0.08 0.70 24.90
C LEU A 14 1.54 1.12 24.72
N PRO A 15 2.49 0.18 24.55
CA PRO A 15 3.83 0.55 24.20
C PRO A 15 3.73 1.32 22.88
N ALA A 16 4.06 2.61 22.92
CA ALA A 16 4.24 3.39 21.70
C ALA A 16 5.17 2.55 20.82
N ALA A 17 4.67 2.11 19.66
CA ALA A 17 5.42 1.25 18.76
C ALA A 17 6.82 1.85 18.61
N ALA A 18 7.83 1.18 19.16
CA ALA A 18 9.18 1.69 19.19
C ALA A 18 9.66 1.75 17.74
N GLN A 19 9.46 2.90 17.09
CA GLN A 19 10.00 3.17 15.76
C GLN A 19 11.51 3.10 15.92
N SER A 20 12.10 1.99 15.47
CA SER A 20 13.54 1.81 15.61
C SER A 20 14.23 2.98 14.91
N PRO A 21 15.30 3.56 15.48
CA PRO A 21 16.04 4.63 14.82
C PRO A 21 16.50 4.24 13.40
N ALA A 22 16.75 2.95 13.18
CA ALA A 22 17.06 2.38 11.87
C ALA A 22 15.86 2.40 10.90
N ALA A 23 14.65 2.09 11.39
CA ALA A 23 13.42 2.19 10.59
C ALA A 23 13.13 3.64 10.22
N LYS A 24 13.30 4.58 11.16
CA LYS A 24 13.15 6.02 10.88
C LYS A 24 14.14 6.49 9.81
N LYS A 25 15.43 6.17 9.97
CA LYS A 25 16.47 6.49 8.98
C LYS A 25 16.18 5.92 7.60
N THR A 26 15.61 4.72 7.55
CA THR A 26 15.21 4.06 6.29
C THR A 26 14.04 4.79 5.65
N LEU A 27 13.03 5.18 6.45
CA LEU A 27 11.88 5.94 5.97
C LEU A 27 12.29 7.32 5.48
N ASP A 28 13.11 8.05 6.25
CA ASP A 28 13.62 9.36 5.87
C ASP A 28 14.38 9.30 4.53
N ARG A 29 15.18 8.25 4.33
CA ARG A 29 15.90 8.03 3.07
C ARG A 29 14.96 7.63 1.93
N PHE A 30 13.93 6.85 2.21
CA PHE A 30 12.90 6.52 1.23
C PHE A 30 12.16 7.76 0.76
N GLU A 31 11.70 8.62 1.67
CA GLU A 31 11.00 9.87 1.32
C GLU A 31 11.87 10.81 0.47
N GLN A 32 13.19 10.85 0.69
CA GLN A 32 14.12 11.64 -0.13
C GLN A 32 14.31 11.08 -1.55
N LEU A 33 14.12 9.78 -1.74
CA LEU A 33 14.38 9.09 -3.02
C LEU A 33 13.09 8.75 -3.77
N ARG A 34 11.94 8.79 -3.09
CA ARG A 34 10.65 8.46 -3.67
C ARG A 34 10.34 9.49 -4.78
N PRO A 35 9.98 9.04 -6.00
CA PRO A 35 9.55 9.94 -7.07
C PRO A 35 8.33 10.77 -6.65
N SER A 36 8.18 11.96 -7.22
CA SER A 36 7.00 12.79 -6.93
C SER A 36 5.72 12.11 -7.39
N ASP A 37 4.56 12.52 -6.86
CA ASP A 37 3.27 11.95 -7.29
C ASP A 37 3.02 12.09 -8.81
N ALA A 38 3.58 13.14 -9.43
CA ALA A 38 3.54 13.34 -10.87
C ALA A 38 4.42 12.32 -11.62
N ASP A 39 5.59 11.98 -11.08
CA ASP A 39 6.48 10.96 -11.63
C ASP A 39 5.91 9.54 -11.41
N LEU A 40 5.14 9.38 -10.33
CA LEU A 40 4.34 8.18 -10.04
C LEU A 40 3.04 8.13 -10.84
N ALA A 41 2.73 9.10 -11.71
CA ALA A 41 1.53 9.04 -12.55
C ALA A 41 1.53 7.82 -13.48
N MET A 42 2.71 7.30 -13.86
CA MET A 42 2.83 6.02 -14.58
C MET A 42 2.58 4.81 -13.66
N TYR A 43 2.73 4.96 -12.34
CA TYR A 43 2.41 3.96 -11.31
C TYR A 43 1.00 4.10 -10.73
N ARG A 44 0.27 5.17 -11.07
CA ARG A 44 -1.20 5.25 -10.97
C ARG A 44 -1.87 4.41 -12.05
N LEU A 45 -1.28 3.24 -12.35
CA LEU A 45 -2.02 2.20 -13.02
C LEU A 45 -3.27 1.99 -12.16
N ASP A 46 -4.45 2.08 -12.76
CA ASP A 46 -5.66 1.72 -12.07
C ASP A 46 -5.58 0.21 -11.85
N TRP A 47 -4.98 -0.20 -10.73
CA TRP A 47 -4.79 -1.62 -10.42
C TRP A 47 -6.16 -2.23 -10.18
N ALA A 48 -6.39 -3.38 -10.79
CA ALA A 48 -7.53 -4.22 -10.52
C ALA A 48 -7.03 -5.53 -9.88
N GLU A 49 -7.75 -6.01 -8.87
CA GLU A 49 -7.37 -7.23 -8.14
C GLU A 49 -7.41 -8.49 -9.04
N ASP A 50 -8.20 -8.45 -10.11
CA ASP A 50 -8.27 -9.51 -11.11
C ASP A 50 -8.62 -8.97 -12.52
N LEU A 51 -8.53 -9.85 -13.52
CA LEU A 51 -8.80 -9.52 -14.91
C LEU A 51 -10.28 -9.19 -15.19
N ALA A 52 -11.20 -9.78 -14.44
CA ALA A 52 -12.64 -9.53 -14.61
C ALA A 52 -12.99 -8.10 -14.18
N GLU A 53 -12.42 -7.64 -13.07
CA GLU A 53 -12.51 -6.27 -12.58
C GLU A 53 -11.88 -5.29 -13.58
N ALA A 54 -10.66 -5.57 -14.05
CA ALA A 54 -9.97 -4.74 -15.04
C ALA A 54 -10.82 -4.55 -16.31
N THR A 55 -11.36 -5.66 -16.83
CA THR A 55 -12.19 -5.67 -18.05
C THR A 55 -13.48 -4.87 -17.87
N ARG A 56 -14.15 -5.01 -16.71
CA ARG A 56 -15.39 -4.28 -16.42
C ARG A 56 -15.15 -2.77 -16.35
N ARG A 57 -14.07 -2.35 -15.68
CA ARG A 57 -13.69 -0.93 -15.58
C ARG A 57 -13.29 -0.36 -16.92
N ALA A 58 -12.45 -1.06 -17.67
CA ALA A 58 -12.03 -0.70 -19.02
C ALA A 58 -13.23 -0.47 -19.97
N ALA A 59 -14.24 -1.34 -19.93
CA ALA A 59 -15.46 -1.18 -20.73
C ALA A 59 -16.25 0.08 -20.35
N LYS A 60 -16.36 0.38 -19.04
CA LYS A 60 -17.05 1.58 -18.53
C LYS A 60 -16.31 2.87 -18.89
N GLU A 61 -14.99 2.86 -18.76
CA GLU A 61 -14.12 4.03 -18.93
C GLU A 61 -13.65 4.23 -20.38
N LYS A 62 -13.92 3.26 -21.26
CA LYS A 62 -13.46 3.21 -22.66
C LYS A 62 -11.93 3.30 -22.76
N ARG A 63 -11.23 2.57 -21.89
CA ARG A 63 -9.76 2.50 -21.82
C ARG A 63 -9.28 1.08 -22.12
N PRO A 64 -8.08 0.89 -22.71
CA PRO A 64 -7.52 -0.44 -22.94
C PRO A 64 -7.10 -1.11 -21.63
N VAL A 65 -7.11 -2.45 -21.58
CA VAL A 65 -6.53 -3.23 -20.49
C VAL A 65 -5.07 -3.54 -20.80
N LEU A 66 -4.16 -3.26 -19.87
CA LEU A 66 -2.76 -3.67 -19.92
C LEU A 66 -2.54 -4.79 -18.89
N LEU A 67 -2.11 -5.98 -19.34
CA LEU A 67 -1.72 -7.07 -18.45
C LEU A 67 -0.19 -7.03 -18.26
N ILE A 68 0.27 -6.88 -17.02
CA ILE A 68 1.69 -7.02 -16.69
C ILE A 68 1.87 -8.28 -15.85
N VAL A 69 2.74 -9.16 -16.33
CA VAL A 69 3.17 -10.36 -15.60
C VAL A 69 4.62 -10.15 -15.20
N ILE A 70 4.88 -10.08 -13.90
CA ILE A 70 6.22 -9.92 -13.34
C ILE A 70 6.69 -11.29 -12.86
N HIS A 71 7.65 -11.87 -13.57
CA HIS A 71 8.37 -13.06 -13.12
C HIS A 71 9.50 -12.63 -12.19
N ALA A 72 9.40 -12.91 -10.89
CA ALA A 72 10.44 -12.63 -9.92
C ALA A 72 11.06 -13.93 -9.37
N LYS A 73 12.30 -13.86 -8.90
CA LYS A 73 13.03 -15.00 -8.30
C LYS A 73 12.28 -15.65 -7.13
N TYR A 74 11.32 -14.95 -6.52
CA TYR A 74 10.53 -15.39 -5.38
C TYR A 74 9.08 -15.79 -5.74
N GLY A 75 8.73 -15.81 -7.04
CA GLY A 75 7.39 -16.17 -7.52
C GLY A 75 6.89 -15.21 -8.60
N ASP A 76 5.83 -15.63 -9.29
CA ASP A 76 5.15 -14.83 -10.29
C ASP A 76 4.14 -13.88 -9.64
N MET A 77 4.16 -12.61 -10.05
CA MET A 77 3.15 -11.62 -9.70
C MET A 77 2.37 -11.29 -10.98
N ILE A 78 1.11 -11.70 -11.03
CA ILE A 78 0.22 -11.46 -12.18
C ILE A 78 -0.74 -10.34 -11.78
N THR A 79 -0.73 -9.23 -12.50
CA THR A 79 -1.60 -8.07 -12.19
C THR A 79 -2.18 -7.45 -13.45
N GLY A 80 -3.48 -7.12 -13.41
CA GLY A 80 -4.18 -6.42 -14.49
C GLY A 80 -4.24 -4.90 -14.23
N HIS A 81 -4.04 -4.11 -15.28
CA HIS A 81 -4.10 -2.65 -15.24
C HIS A 81 -5.19 -2.14 -16.20
N CYS A 82 -5.96 -1.14 -15.77
CA CYS A 82 -6.89 -0.38 -16.60
C CYS A 82 -6.47 1.10 -16.77
#